data_AF-A0A969B9I0-F1
#
_entry.id   AF-A0A969B9I0-F1
#
_cell.length_a   1.000
_cell.length_b   1.000
_cell.length_c   1.000
_cell.angle_alpha   90.00
_cell.angle_beta   90.00
_cell.angle_gamma   90.00
#
_symmetry.space_group_name_H-M   'P 1'
#
loop_
_entity.id
_entity.type
_entity.pdbx_description
1 polymer ?
#
loop_
_entity_poly.entity_id
_entity_poly.type
_entity_poly.pdbx_seq_one_letter_code
_entity_poly.pdbx_strand_id
1 'polypeptide(L)' 'MESYKQFTTTFPLWQYLSQRLFDQEQKLMLNPRAFAKDYRVAFLEYCLSMVSESSNPGY' A
#
# COMPACT_ATOMS: atom_id res chain seq x y z
N MET A 1 8.72 23.06 -9.96
CA MET A 1 7.53 22.96 -9.07
C MET A 1 7.04 21.52 -9.17
N GLU A 2 7.59 20.63 -8.35
CA GLU A 2 7.11 19.25 -8.26
C GLU A 2 5.64 19.27 -7.83
N SER A 3 4.75 18.82 -8.72
CA SER A 3 3.36 18.56 -8.41
C SER A 3 3.31 17.39 -7.43
N TYR A 4 3.26 17.69 -6.14
CA TYR A 4 2.95 16.70 -5.11
C TYR A 4 1.57 16.11 -5.46
N LYS A 5 1.57 14.87 -5.96
CA LYS A 5 0.34 14.10 -6.16
C LYS A 5 -0.32 14.00 -4.79
N GLN A 6 -1.38 14.77 -4.59
CA GLN A 6 -2.26 14.63 -3.45
C GLN A 6 -2.83 13.21 -3.51
N PHE A 7 -2.23 12.27 -2.76
CA PHE A 7 -2.69 10.90 -2.70
C PHE A 7 -3.99 10.88 -1.89
N THR A 8 -5.11 11.02 -2.59
CA THR A 8 -6.43 10.77 -2.03
C THR A 8 -6.42 9.34 -1.49
N THR A 9 -6.62 9.19 -0.18
CA THR A 9 -6.64 7.91 0.55
C THR A 9 -7.94 7.14 0.28
N THR A 10 -8.38 7.18 -0.98
CA THR A 10 -9.56 6.52 -1.51
C THR A 10 -9.41 5.03 -1.30
N PHE A 11 -10.50 4.36 -0.96
CA PHE A 11 -10.47 2.93 -0.73
C PHE A 11 -9.86 2.22 -1.94
N PRO A 12 -8.82 1.39 -1.75
CA PRO A 12 -8.13 0.68 -2.83
C PRO A 12 -8.98 -0.47 -3.37
N LEU A 13 -10.11 -0.13 -4.02
CA LEU A 13 -11.11 -1.08 -4.50
C LEU A 13 -10.48 -2.10 -5.45
N TRP A 14 -9.59 -1.65 -6.33
CA TRP A 14 -8.88 -2.52 -7.26
C TRP A 14 -7.98 -3.52 -6.56
N GLN A 15 -7.23 -3.11 -5.53
CA GLN A 15 -6.34 -4.03 -4.81
C GLN A 15 -7.11 -4.98 -3.89
N TYR A 16 -8.26 -4.53 -3.39
CA TYR A 16 -9.18 -5.39 -2.66
C TYR A 16 -9.78 -6.47 -3.56
N LEU A 17 -10.17 -6.12 -4.78
CA LEU A 17 -10.71 -7.08 -5.76
C LEU A 17 -9.63 -7.98 -6.35
N SER A 18 -8.39 -7.49 -6.46
CA SER A 18 -7.24 -8.25 -6.96
C SER A 18 -6.50 -9.03 -5.87
N GLN A 19 -7.10 -9.20 -4.69
CA GLN A 19 -6.57 -10.12 -3.69
C GLN A 19 -6.30 -11.46 -4.34
N ARG A 20 -5.18 -12.10 -4.00
CA ARG A 20 -4.85 -13.42 -4.55
C ARG A 20 -5.83 -14.45 -3.97
N LEU A 21 -6.92 -14.68 -4.70
CA LEU A 21 -8.03 -15.54 -4.28
C LEU A 21 -7.64 -17.02 -4.07
N PHE A 22 -6.49 -17.45 -4.61
CA PHE A 22 -6.05 -18.85 -4.66
C PHE A 22 -4.65 -19.09 -4.09
N ASP A 23 -4.08 -18.11 -3.39
CA ASP A 23 -2.75 -18.24 -2.78
C ASP A 23 -2.92 -18.89 -1.40
N GLN A 24 -2.28 -20.05 -1.19
CA GLN A 24 -2.39 -20.79 0.09
C GLN A 24 -1.63 -20.12 1.24
N GLU A 25 -0.68 -19.21 0.92
CA GLU A 25 0.06 -18.46 1.93
C GLU A 25 -0.66 -17.16 2.31
N GLN A 26 -1.36 -16.52 1.37
CA GLN A 26 -2.14 -15.30 1.66
C GLN A 26 -3.59 -15.60 2.02
N LYS A 27 -3.93 -15.37 3.29
CA LYS A 27 -5.29 -15.46 3.80
C LYS A 27 -6.16 -14.39 3.14
N LEU A 28 -7.14 -14.82 2.34
CA LEU A 28 -8.11 -13.93 1.68
C LEU A 28 -8.86 -13.08 2.72
N MET A 29 -8.67 -11.75 2.67
CA MET A 29 -9.32 -10.81 3.59
C MET A 29 -10.65 -10.32 3.01
N LEU A 30 -11.73 -11.02 3.36
CA LEU A 30 -13.11 -10.68 2.96
C LEU A 30 -13.71 -9.48 3.73
N ASN A 31 -13.03 -8.98 4.76
CA ASN A 31 -13.48 -7.82 5.50
C ASN A 31 -12.87 -6.55 4.90
N PRO A 32 -13.65 -5.70 4.20
CA PRO A 32 -13.12 -4.54 3.51
C PRO A 32 -12.54 -3.49 4.46
N ARG A 33 -13.04 -3.40 5.70
CA ARG A 33 -12.48 -2.47 6.70
C ARG A 33 -11.13 -2.94 7.22
N ALA A 34 -10.94 -4.25 7.38
CA ALA A 34 -9.66 -4.82 7.80
C ALA A 34 -8.62 -4.60 6.70
N PHE A 35 -8.96 -4.96 5.45
CA PHE A 35 -8.08 -4.73 4.31
C PHE A 35 -7.71 -3.25 4.14
N ALA A 36 -8.65 -2.32 4.29
CA ALA A 36 -8.36 -0.89 4.18
C ALA A 36 -7.30 -0.42 5.20
N LYS A 37 -7.34 -0.96 6.42
CA LYS A 37 -6.37 -0.61 7.47
C LYS A 37 -5.01 -1.18 7.13
N ASP A 38 -4.94 -2.46 6.81
CA ASP A 38 -3.68 -3.14 6.51
C ASP A 38 -3.02 -2.56 5.25
N TYR A 39 -3.82 -2.25 4.24
CA TYR A 39 -3.36 -1.58 3.02
C TYR A 39 -2.73 -0.21 3.32
N ARG A 40 -3.36 0.59 4.19
CA ARG A 40 -2.84 1.91 4.56
C ARG A 40 -1.50 1.81 5.28
N VAL A 41 -1.35 0.83 6.18
CA VAL A 41 -0.10 0.59 6.89
C VAL A 41 1.00 0.18 5.90
N ALA A 42 0.75 -0.84 5.07
CA ALA A 42 1.72 -1.29 4.08
C ALA A 42 2.12 -0.18 3.09
N PHE A 43 1.18 0.68 2.70
CA PHE A 43 1.46 1.82 1.84
C PHE A 43 2.34 2.86 2.52
N LEU A 44 2.10 3.16 3.80
CA LEU A 44 2.95 4.06 4.59
C LEU A 44 4.35 3.49 4.76
N GLU A 45 4.48 2.19 5.03
CA GLU A 45 5.76 1.49 5.11
C GLU A 45 6.52 1.57 3.78
N TYR A 46 5.84 1.38 2.65
CA TYR A 46 6.44 1.52 1.32
C TYR A 46 6.91 2.95 1.04
N CYS A 47 6.07 3.96 1.31
CA CYS A 47 6.47 5.37 1.16
C CYS A 47 7.65 5.71 2.06
N LEU A 48 7.65 5.23 3.30
CA LEU A 48 8.74 5.44 4.25
C LEU A 48 10.04 4.79 3.74
N SER A 49 9.96 3.55 3.24
CA SER A 49 11.07 2.84 2.60
C SER A 49 11.63 3.64 1.43
N MET A 50 10.80 4.12 0.51
CA MET A 50 11.23 4.94 -0.63
C MET A 50 11.87 6.27 -0.21
N VAL A 51 11.33 6.93 0.82
CA VAL A 51 11.93 8.16 1.36
C VAL A 51 13.29 7.88 1.99
N SER A 52 13.42 6.77 2.73
CA SER A 52 14.67 6.36 3.36
C SER A 52 15.74 5.92 2.35
N GLU A 53 15.34 5.31 1.24
CA GLU A 53 16.23 5.02 0.10
C GLU A 53 16.65 6.32 -0.60
N SER A 54 15.74 7.28 -0.79
CA SER A 54 16.12 8.60 -1.35
C SER A 54 17.02 9.42 -0.42
N SER A 55 16.94 9.18 0.89
CA SER A 55 17.78 9.82 1.92
C SER A 55 19.08 9.08 2.19
N ASN A 56 19.29 7.90 1.59
CA ASN A 56 20.60 7.29 1.42
C ASN A 56 21.06 7.55 -0.01
N PRO A 57 21.68 8.71 -0.31
CA PRO A 57 22.59 8.79 -1.44
C PRO A 57 23.81 7.91 -1.10
N GLY A 58 23.65 6.60 -1.22
CA GLY A 58 24.75 5.66 -1.06
C GLY A 58 25.59 5.67 -2.33
N TYR A 59 26.80 6.22 -2.21
CA TYR A 59 27.93 6.26 -3.18
C TYR A 59 27.96 7.42 -4.19
#